data_AF-A0A423TLA7-F1
#
_entry.id   AF-A0A423TLA7-F1
#
_cell.length_a   1.000
_cell.length_b   1.000
_cell.length_c   1.000
_cell.angle_alpha   90.00
_cell.angle_beta   90.00
_cell.angle_gamma   90.00
#
_symmetry.space_group_name_H-M   'P 1'
#
loop_
_entity.id
_entity.type
_entity.pdbx_description
1 polymer ?
#
loop_
_entity_poly.entity_id
_entity_poly.type
_entity_poly.pdbx_seq_one_letter_code
_entity_poly.pdbx_strand_id
1 'polypeptide(L)'
;MGVGGWSMDLKGAQEAFLAVLQQIPQPETRKAFLAWVDDTWIRGVPPTLMVCPPPCPPPPLVPGCTSDYSSGDAKLRKIADDLREIMPLNAILPTEQITFPSVGENADCDPSHTLHVDAFLYDEDMVDELCDTGELARNYCVDCSSHNTQPITYISHSASRERLAYIFRALLPPIPEDTILLDIGSRLGAVLYGAYIYSKCRRIVGVEINQDLCQVQQTIINKYQFQDRVQVVGGDIQEQAEIVRAADIIVLNNVFEFFMPPAVQARIWAFLRSNIKKGCLLVTIPSLEDSLQYIDCGFRVPEWARELPPHDPNITAPFDFQSETSEVKLYQIV
;
A
#
# COMPACT_ATOMS: atom_id res chain seq x y z
N MET A 1 1.05 -13.55 58.03
CA MET A 1 -0.22 -13.85 57.34
C MET A 1 0.00 -13.50 55.87
N GLY A 2 -0.02 -14.50 54.99
CA GLY A 2 0.34 -14.34 53.59
C GLY A 2 -0.72 -13.54 52.84
N VAL A 3 -0.28 -12.52 52.11
CA VAL A 3 -1.10 -11.86 51.10
C VAL A 3 -1.01 -12.75 49.86
N GLY A 4 -1.95 -13.68 49.73
CA GLY A 4 -2.07 -14.51 48.52
C GLY A 4 -2.42 -13.59 47.35
N GLY A 5 -1.52 -13.51 46.36
CA GLY A 5 -1.80 -12.82 45.10
C GLY A 5 -2.89 -13.60 44.36
N TRP A 6 -4.04 -12.98 44.15
CA TRP A 6 -5.09 -13.52 43.28
C TRP A 6 -4.63 -13.33 41.84
N SER A 7 -3.91 -14.32 41.31
CA SER A 7 -3.70 -14.42 39.87
C SER A 7 -4.90 -15.16 39.29
N MET A 8 -5.72 -14.47 38.51
CA MET A 8 -6.77 -15.11 37.71
C MET A 8 -6.10 -15.77 36.50
N ASP A 9 -6.43 -17.02 36.22
CA ASP A 9 -5.95 -17.69 35.00
C ASP A 9 -6.75 -17.21 33.77
N LEU A 10 -6.23 -17.51 32.57
CA LEU A 10 -6.83 -17.02 31.33
C LEU A 10 -8.29 -17.45 31.18
N LYS A 11 -8.61 -18.67 31.62
CA LYS A 11 -9.97 -19.21 31.54
C LYS A 11 -10.92 -18.45 32.46
N GLY A 12 -10.53 -18.22 33.72
CA GLY A 12 -11.32 -17.42 34.66
C GLY A 12 -11.52 -15.98 34.17
N ALA A 13 -10.49 -15.40 33.54
CA ALA A 13 -10.58 -14.05 32.96
C ALA A 13 -11.57 -13.98 31.78
N GLN A 14 -11.54 -14.97 30.89
CA GLN A 14 -12.47 -15.07 29.76
C GLN A 14 -13.92 -15.22 30.24
N GLU A 15 -14.17 -16.09 31.22
CA GLU A 15 -15.50 -16.29 31.79
C GLU A 15 -16.04 -15.02 32.45
N ALA A 16 -15.20 -14.32 33.22
CA ALA A 16 -15.57 -13.04 33.82
C ALA A 16 -15.86 -11.97 32.77
N PHE A 17 -15.05 -11.89 31.71
CA PHE A 17 -15.26 -10.94 30.62
C PHE A 17 -16.57 -11.21 29.86
N LEU A 18 -16.86 -12.48 29.57
CA LEU A 18 -18.12 -12.88 28.94
C LEU A 18 -19.33 -12.54 29.81
N ALA A 19 -19.24 -12.71 31.14
CA ALA A 19 -20.29 -12.33 32.06
C ALA A 19 -20.57 -10.81 32.05
N VAL A 20 -19.53 -9.98 31.86
CA VAL A 20 -19.70 -8.52 31.67
C VAL A 20 -20.41 -8.22 30.34
N LEU A 21 -19.99 -8.86 29.25
CA LEU A 21 -20.62 -8.63 27.93
C LEU A 21 -22.09 -9.08 27.89
N GLN A 22 -22.44 -10.13 28.62
CA GLN A 22 -23.82 -10.61 28.75
C GLN A 22 -24.72 -9.61 29.49
N GLN A 23 -24.16 -8.76 30.36
CA GLN A 23 -24.88 -7.68 31.05
C GLN A 23 -25.08 -6.43 30.18
N ILE A 24 -24.52 -6.42 28.96
CA ILE A 24 -24.69 -5.35 27.98
C ILE A 24 -25.56 -5.88 26.83
N PRO A 25 -26.89 -5.79 26.93
CA PRO A 25 -27.81 -6.43 25.97
C PRO A 25 -27.88 -5.70 24.63
N GLN A 26 -27.57 -4.40 24.60
CA GLN A 26 -27.62 -3.59 23.40
C GLN A 26 -26.35 -3.78 22.55
N PRO A 27 -26.47 -4.17 21.26
CA PRO A 27 -25.31 -4.41 20.39
C PRO A 27 -24.40 -3.19 20.24
N GLU A 28 -24.96 -1.99 20.11
CA GLU A 28 -24.18 -0.76 19.92
C GLU A 28 -23.38 -0.38 21.18
N THR A 29 -23.98 -0.53 22.36
CA THR A 29 -23.30 -0.32 23.64
C THR A 29 -22.18 -1.35 23.85
N ARG A 30 -22.40 -2.60 23.41
CA ARG A 30 -21.37 -3.64 23.46
C ARG A 30 -20.20 -3.33 22.54
N LYS A 31 -20.47 -2.86 21.32
CA LYS A 31 -19.43 -2.39 20.38
C LYS A 31 -18.63 -1.23 20.96
N ALA A 32 -19.30 -0.22 21.53
CA ALA A 32 -18.65 0.93 22.15
C ALA A 32 -17.76 0.53 23.35
N PHE A 33 -18.25 -0.40 24.18
CA PHE A 33 -17.46 -0.93 25.30
C PHE A 33 -16.20 -1.67 24.83
N LEU A 34 -16.33 -2.54 23.80
CA LEU A 34 -15.19 -3.26 23.25
C LEU A 34 -14.16 -2.32 22.60
N ALA A 35 -14.62 -1.28 21.89
CA ALA A 35 -13.75 -0.25 21.35
C ALA A 35 -12.98 0.49 22.46
N TRP A 36 -13.63 0.81 23.58
CA TRP A 36 -12.94 1.41 24.73
C TRP A 36 -11.89 0.47 25.36
N VAL A 37 -12.18 -0.83 25.48
CA VAL A 37 -11.21 -1.82 25.99
C VAL A 37 -9.99 -1.88 25.09
N ASP A 38 -10.20 -1.93 23.78
CA ASP A 38 -9.16 -1.94 22.75
C ASP A 38 -8.29 -0.67 22.85
N ASP A 39 -8.91 0.50 22.86
CA ASP A 39 -8.21 1.79 22.97
C ASP A 39 -7.45 1.96 24.29
N THR A 40 -7.95 1.43 25.40
CA THR A 40 -7.37 1.69 26.73
C THR A 40 -6.26 0.72 27.10
N TRP A 41 -6.39 -0.55 26.69
CA TRP A 41 -5.53 -1.62 27.20
C TRP A 41 -4.81 -2.42 26.12
N ILE A 42 -5.24 -2.33 24.86
CA ILE A 42 -4.60 -3.04 23.74
C ILE A 42 -3.77 -2.06 22.91
N ARG A 43 -4.35 -0.94 22.48
CA ARG A 43 -3.70 0.08 21.64
C ARG A 43 -3.15 1.29 22.41
N GLY A 44 -3.68 1.57 23.60
CA GLY A 44 -3.29 2.73 24.41
C GLY A 44 -2.23 2.46 25.47
N VAL A 45 -1.64 3.54 26.01
CA VAL A 45 -0.73 3.49 27.16
C VAL A 45 -1.53 3.24 28.45
N PRO A 46 -1.15 2.29 29.33
CA PRO A 46 -1.90 2.01 30.55
C PRO A 46 -1.97 3.24 31.45
N PRO A 47 -3.11 3.54 32.09
CA PRO A 47 -3.20 4.69 32.98
C PRO A 47 -2.39 4.44 34.26
N THR A 48 -1.22 5.07 34.38
CA THR A 48 -0.53 5.24 35.65
C THR A 48 -1.41 6.07 36.60
N LEU A 49 -1.93 5.42 37.64
CA LEU A 49 -2.47 5.95 38.90
C LEU A 49 -2.83 7.45 38.88
N MET A 50 -4.06 7.77 38.47
CA MET A 50 -4.60 9.11 38.66
C MET A 50 -5.11 9.30 40.09
N VAL A 51 -4.35 10.04 40.89
CA VAL A 51 -4.88 10.77 42.04
C VAL A 51 -5.55 12.04 41.50
N CYS A 52 -6.86 12.17 41.69
CA CYS A 52 -7.64 13.33 41.25
C CYS A 52 -7.31 14.62 42.01
N PRO A 53 -7.29 15.77 41.32
CA PRO A 53 -7.98 16.98 41.80
C PRO A 53 -9.09 17.45 40.83
N PRO A 54 -9.96 18.40 41.21
CA PRO A 54 -11.31 18.60 40.66
C PRO A 54 -11.35 19.19 39.24
N PRO A 55 -12.50 19.09 38.54
CA PRO A 55 -12.54 19.14 37.09
C PRO A 55 -12.39 20.56 36.55
N CYS A 56 -11.35 20.77 35.75
CA CYS A 56 -11.44 21.75 34.68
C CYS A 56 -12.35 21.17 33.59
N PRO A 57 -13.28 21.95 33.01
CA PRO A 57 -14.08 21.46 31.90
C PRO A 57 -13.16 21.08 30.73
N PRO A 58 -13.36 19.91 30.09
CA PRO A 58 -12.53 19.48 28.99
C PRO A 58 -12.68 20.46 27.82
N PRO A 59 -11.59 20.74 27.08
CA PRO A 59 -11.72 21.41 25.79
C PRO A 59 -12.63 20.57 24.88
N PRO A 60 -13.42 21.20 24.00
CA PRO A 60 -14.34 20.47 23.14
C PRO A 60 -13.57 19.45 22.30
N LEU A 61 -13.96 18.19 22.44
CA LEU A 61 -13.53 17.08 21.59
C LEU A 61 -13.83 17.45 20.14
N VAL A 62 -12.77 17.48 19.33
CA VAL A 62 -12.90 17.60 17.88
C VAL A 62 -13.60 16.33 17.38
N PRO A 63 -14.77 16.41 16.73
CA PRO A 63 -15.46 15.21 16.27
C PRO A 63 -14.88 14.75 14.93
N GLY A 64 -14.55 13.45 14.84
CA GLY A 64 -14.51 12.71 13.58
C GLY A 64 -13.13 12.30 13.10
N CYS A 65 -12.76 11.03 13.31
CA CYS A 65 -11.78 10.39 12.44
C CYS A 65 -12.01 8.89 12.22
N THR A 66 -12.90 8.21 12.95
CA THR A 66 -13.01 6.74 12.84
C THR A 66 -14.09 6.23 11.87
N SER A 67 -15.02 7.07 11.41
CA SER A 67 -16.11 6.63 10.51
C SER A 67 -15.76 6.62 9.01
N ASP A 68 -14.77 7.42 8.58
CA ASP A 68 -14.49 7.63 7.15
C ASP A 68 -13.55 6.57 6.55
N TYR A 69 -12.68 5.95 7.35
CA TYR A 69 -11.69 5.00 6.85
C TYR A 69 -12.31 3.71 6.30
N SER A 70 -13.33 3.17 6.99
CA SER A 70 -14.09 2.00 6.51
C SER A 70 -14.79 2.26 5.17
N SER A 71 -15.27 3.49 4.97
CA SER A 71 -15.88 3.94 3.71
C SER A 71 -14.84 4.02 2.58
N GLY A 72 -13.62 4.51 2.88
CA GLY A 72 -12.52 4.56 1.92
C GLY A 72 -12.09 3.18 1.42
N ASP A 73 -11.90 2.24 2.35
CA ASP A 73 -11.45 0.88 2.03
C ASP A 73 -12.53 0.13 1.22
N ALA A 74 -13.81 0.33 1.56
CA ALA A 74 -14.92 -0.20 0.77
C ALA A 74 -14.96 0.38 -0.65
N LYS A 75 -14.61 1.66 -0.83
CA LYS A 75 -14.57 2.29 -2.14
C LYS A 75 -13.43 1.75 -3.00
N LEU A 76 -12.24 1.53 -2.43
CA LEU A 76 -11.13 0.88 -3.13
C LEU A 76 -11.46 -0.57 -3.53
N ARG A 77 -12.11 -1.34 -2.65
CA ARG A 77 -12.60 -2.69 -3.00
C ARG A 77 -13.54 -2.66 -4.19
N LYS A 78 -14.51 -1.74 -4.20
CA LYS A 78 -15.43 -1.61 -5.34
C LYS A 78 -14.70 -1.24 -6.65
N ILE A 79 -13.67 -0.39 -6.57
CA ILE A 79 -12.84 -0.06 -7.74
C ILE A 79 -12.11 -1.31 -8.26
N ALA A 80 -11.56 -2.12 -7.36
CA ALA A 80 -10.95 -3.39 -7.71
C ALA A 80 -11.96 -4.35 -8.38
N ASP A 81 -13.18 -4.44 -7.86
CA ASP A 81 -14.27 -5.23 -8.47
C ASP A 81 -14.54 -4.78 -9.91
N ASP A 82 -14.69 -3.47 -10.12
CA ASP A 82 -14.95 -2.89 -11.43
C ASP A 82 -13.78 -3.10 -12.42
N LEU A 83 -12.54 -3.07 -11.93
CA LEU A 83 -11.36 -3.37 -12.75
C LEU A 83 -11.30 -4.85 -13.14
N ARG A 84 -11.66 -5.77 -12.24
CA ARG A 84 -11.69 -7.21 -12.56
C ARG A 84 -12.72 -7.55 -13.64
N GLU A 85 -13.77 -6.75 -13.81
CA GLU A 85 -14.73 -6.92 -14.91
C GLU A 85 -14.13 -6.61 -16.30
N ILE A 86 -13.06 -5.81 -16.37
CA ILE A 86 -12.46 -5.34 -17.63
C ILE A 86 -11.03 -5.85 -17.86
N MET A 87 -10.38 -6.39 -16.83
CA MET A 87 -9.03 -6.93 -16.90
C MET A 87 -9.04 -8.46 -17.03
N PRO A 88 -8.07 -9.05 -17.74
CA PRO A 88 -7.84 -10.49 -17.65
C PRO A 88 -7.42 -10.88 -16.22
N LEU A 89 -7.57 -12.17 -15.87
CA LEU A 89 -7.27 -12.70 -14.54
C LEU A 89 -5.84 -12.37 -14.06
N ASN A 90 -4.86 -12.43 -14.98
CA ASN A 90 -3.46 -12.10 -14.68
C ASN A 90 -3.17 -10.59 -14.65
N ALA A 91 -4.19 -9.75 -14.87
CA ALA A 91 -4.13 -8.30 -14.90
C ALA A 91 -3.10 -7.69 -15.88
N ILE A 92 -2.74 -8.44 -16.94
CA ILE A 92 -1.81 -7.98 -17.98
C ILE A 92 -2.56 -7.87 -19.30
N LEU A 93 -2.67 -6.66 -19.84
CA LEU A 93 -3.18 -6.41 -21.18
C LEU A 93 -2.18 -6.91 -22.25
N PRO A 94 -2.68 -7.39 -23.41
CA PRO A 94 -1.82 -7.82 -24.51
C PRO A 94 -0.86 -6.75 -25.06
N THR A 95 -1.14 -5.47 -24.79
CA THR A 95 -0.33 -4.33 -25.23
C THR A 95 0.77 -3.94 -24.25
N GLU A 96 0.81 -4.57 -23.08
CA GLU A 96 1.89 -4.39 -22.12
C GLU A 96 3.16 -5.13 -22.56
N GLN A 97 4.32 -4.55 -22.27
CA GLN A 97 5.61 -5.18 -22.49
C GLN A 97 6.17 -5.63 -21.15
N ILE A 98 5.97 -6.91 -20.84
CA ILE A 98 6.57 -7.55 -19.65
C ILE A 98 7.92 -8.14 -20.06
N THR A 99 8.94 -7.82 -19.29
CA THR A 99 10.28 -8.40 -19.38
C THR A 99 10.62 -9.11 -18.07
N PHE A 100 11.29 -10.25 -18.15
CA PHE A 100 11.76 -10.96 -16.97
C PHE A 100 13.15 -10.45 -16.60
N PRO A 101 13.37 -9.97 -15.36
CA PRO A 101 14.66 -9.48 -14.92
C PRO A 101 15.76 -10.54 -15.09
N SER A 102 16.96 -10.13 -15.47
CA SER A 102 18.12 -11.02 -15.57
C SER A 102 19.11 -10.86 -14.42
N VAL A 103 18.81 -9.94 -13.50
CA VAL A 103 19.61 -9.57 -12.32
C VAL A 103 18.64 -9.23 -11.19
N GLY A 104 19.10 -9.34 -9.95
CA GLY A 104 18.29 -9.05 -8.77
C GLY A 104 17.50 -10.22 -8.23
N GLU A 105 16.64 -9.92 -7.26
CA GLU A 105 15.88 -10.93 -6.51
C GLU A 105 14.89 -11.67 -7.41
N ASN A 106 14.44 -11.03 -8.49
CA ASN A 106 13.52 -11.58 -9.48
C ASN A 106 14.21 -12.20 -10.70
N ALA A 107 15.54 -12.42 -10.65
CA ALA A 107 16.31 -12.95 -11.79
C ALA A 107 16.00 -14.42 -12.13
N ASP A 108 15.36 -15.14 -11.21
CA ASP A 108 14.93 -16.54 -11.36
C ASP A 108 13.49 -16.67 -11.84
N CYS A 109 12.79 -15.56 -12.08
CA CYS A 109 11.43 -15.58 -12.60
C CYS A 109 11.41 -16.07 -14.05
N ASP A 110 10.57 -17.07 -14.33
CA ASP A 110 10.44 -17.68 -15.65
C ASP A 110 8.95 -17.82 -16.01
N PRO A 111 8.54 -17.49 -17.26
CA PRO A 111 7.14 -17.60 -17.69
C PRO A 111 6.49 -18.97 -17.47
N SER A 112 7.27 -20.05 -17.36
CA SER A 112 6.76 -21.40 -17.16
C SER A 112 6.31 -21.69 -15.73
N HIS A 113 6.76 -20.92 -14.74
CA HIS A 113 6.43 -21.12 -13.33
C HIS A 113 6.21 -19.83 -12.54
N THR A 114 6.15 -18.69 -13.22
CA THR A 114 5.79 -17.38 -12.67
C THR A 114 4.40 -16.98 -13.16
N LEU A 115 3.49 -16.69 -12.22
CA LEU A 115 2.16 -16.17 -12.50
C LEU A 115 2.04 -14.73 -11.98
N HIS A 116 1.41 -13.88 -12.79
CA HIS A 116 1.14 -12.50 -12.41
C HIS A 116 -0.25 -12.42 -11.80
N VAL A 117 -0.34 -11.86 -10.60
CA VAL A 117 -1.58 -11.63 -9.87
C VAL A 117 -1.49 -10.25 -9.24
N ASP A 118 -2.41 -9.37 -9.63
CA ASP A 118 -2.38 -7.98 -9.20
C ASP A 118 -2.93 -7.82 -7.78
N ALA A 119 -2.07 -7.37 -6.86
CA ALA A 119 -2.39 -7.24 -5.44
C ALA A 119 -3.40 -6.13 -5.12
N PHE A 120 -3.68 -5.21 -6.05
CA PHE A 120 -4.80 -4.27 -5.90
C PHE A 120 -6.13 -4.96 -6.20
N LEU A 121 -6.14 -5.88 -7.17
CA LEU A 121 -7.33 -6.60 -7.61
C LEU A 121 -7.67 -7.80 -6.73
N TYR A 122 -6.67 -8.53 -6.24
CA TYR A 122 -6.84 -9.76 -5.48
C TYR A 122 -6.06 -9.68 -4.16
N ASP A 123 -6.75 -9.85 -3.04
CA ASP A 123 -6.09 -10.11 -1.76
C ASP A 123 -5.72 -11.59 -1.61
N GLU A 124 -4.98 -11.92 -0.56
CA GLU A 124 -4.50 -13.28 -0.30
C GLU A 124 -5.64 -14.29 -0.23
N ASP A 125 -6.75 -13.95 0.43
CA ASP A 125 -7.94 -14.81 0.53
C ASP A 125 -8.52 -15.11 -0.87
N MET A 126 -8.65 -14.10 -1.74
CA MET A 126 -9.11 -14.30 -3.11
C MET A 126 -8.13 -15.13 -3.94
N VAL A 127 -6.82 -14.99 -3.74
CA VAL A 127 -5.82 -15.82 -4.42
C VAL A 127 -5.92 -17.28 -3.98
N ASP A 128 -6.14 -17.51 -2.69
CA ASP A 128 -6.36 -18.85 -2.14
C ASP A 128 -7.63 -19.48 -2.70
N GLU A 129 -8.73 -18.73 -2.79
CA GLU A 129 -9.97 -19.19 -3.42
C GLU A 129 -9.74 -19.60 -4.88
N LEU A 130 -9.09 -18.74 -5.68
CA LEU A 130 -8.77 -19.03 -7.09
C LEU A 130 -7.86 -20.26 -7.24
N CYS A 131 -7.00 -20.51 -6.27
CA CYS A 131 -6.19 -21.73 -6.25
C CYS A 131 -7.03 -22.97 -5.94
N ASP A 132 -8.01 -22.86 -5.04
CA ASP A 132 -8.86 -23.97 -4.61
C ASP A 132 -9.88 -24.35 -5.68
N THR A 133 -10.38 -23.38 -6.45
CA THR A 133 -11.29 -23.59 -7.58
C THR A 133 -10.56 -23.96 -8.88
N GLY A 134 -9.23 -23.84 -8.91
CA GLY A 134 -8.35 -24.35 -9.96
C GLY A 134 -8.09 -23.38 -11.12
N GLU A 135 -8.51 -22.12 -11.00
CA GLU A 135 -8.19 -21.04 -11.95
C GLU A 135 -6.72 -20.59 -11.83
N LEU A 136 -6.12 -20.71 -10.64
CA LEU A 136 -4.71 -20.50 -10.40
C LEU A 136 -4.03 -21.78 -9.88
N ALA A 137 -2.76 -21.96 -10.25
CA ALA A 137 -1.99 -23.13 -9.83
C ALA A 137 -1.13 -22.82 -8.61
N ARG A 138 -1.26 -23.59 -7.52
CA ARG A 138 -0.37 -23.46 -6.35
C ARG A 138 1.06 -23.94 -6.62
N ASN A 139 1.19 -24.97 -7.47
CA ASN A 139 2.45 -25.64 -7.75
C ASN A 139 2.55 -25.98 -9.24
N TYR A 140 3.77 -26.05 -9.75
CA TYR A 140 4.09 -26.62 -11.06
C TYR A 140 4.83 -27.94 -10.91
N CYS A 141 4.76 -28.76 -11.95
CA CYS A 141 5.43 -30.05 -11.99
C CYS A 141 6.84 -29.89 -12.56
N VAL A 142 7.86 -30.37 -11.84
CA VAL A 142 9.27 -30.29 -12.28
C VAL A 142 9.56 -31.33 -13.37
N ASP A 143 8.93 -32.50 -13.27
CA ASP A 143 9.02 -33.59 -14.26
C ASP A 143 7.60 -34.00 -14.65
N CYS A 144 7.13 -33.69 -15.87
CA CYS A 144 5.71 -33.83 -16.22
C CYS A 144 5.12 -35.22 -15.90
N SER A 145 3.88 -35.23 -15.40
CA SER A 145 3.18 -36.43 -14.90
C SER A 145 3.81 -37.09 -13.66
N SER A 146 4.73 -36.42 -12.95
CA SER A 146 5.22 -36.86 -11.64
C SER A 146 4.49 -36.18 -10.47
N HIS A 147 4.76 -36.67 -9.26
CA HIS A 147 4.40 -35.98 -8.01
C HIS A 147 5.52 -35.04 -7.52
N ASN A 148 6.58 -34.84 -8.31
CA ASN A 148 7.65 -33.91 -8.00
C ASN A 148 7.21 -32.48 -8.40
N THR A 149 6.73 -31.72 -7.42
CA THR A 149 6.17 -30.38 -7.64
C THR A 149 6.91 -29.32 -6.84
N GLN A 150 6.96 -28.10 -7.38
CA GLN A 150 7.47 -26.92 -6.69
C GLN A 150 6.41 -25.80 -6.69
N PRO A 151 6.45 -24.88 -5.72
CA PRO A 151 5.53 -23.74 -5.68
C PRO A 151 5.65 -22.86 -6.92
N ILE A 152 4.52 -22.31 -7.38
CA ILE A 152 4.51 -21.23 -8.37
C ILE A 152 4.98 -19.93 -7.71
N THR A 153 5.75 -19.12 -8.44
CA THR A 153 6.11 -17.76 -8.04
C THR A 153 5.00 -16.80 -8.45
N TYR A 154 4.35 -16.14 -7.49
CA TYR A 154 3.35 -15.10 -7.75
C TYR A 154 3.99 -13.70 -7.71
N ILE A 155 3.69 -12.87 -8.70
CA ILE A 155 4.23 -11.51 -8.80
C ILE A 155 3.11 -10.50 -9.00
N SER A 156 3.17 -9.41 -8.23
CA SER A 156 2.32 -8.24 -8.40
C SER A 156 3.13 -7.03 -8.87
N HIS A 157 2.50 -6.22 -9.72
CA HIS A 157 3.05 -4.94 -10.19
C HIS A 157 2.30 -3.73 -9.63
N SER A 158 1.25 -3.95 -8.86
CA SER A 158 0.43 -2.89 -8.26
C SER A 158 0.58 -2.86 -6.76
N ALA A 159 0.36 -1.68 -6.17
CA ALA A 159 0.23 -1.54 -4.73
C ALA A 159 -1.10 -2.16 -4.26
N SER A 160 -1.05 -3.04 -3.27
CA SER A 160 -2.26 -3.54 -2.60
C SER A 160 -3.02 -2.42 -1.89
N ARG A 161 -4.27 -2.69 -1.53
CA ARG A 161 -5.12 -1.71 -0.82
C ARG A 161 -4.57 -1.44 0.58
N GLU A 162 -3.98 -2.47 1.18
CA GLU A 162 -3.30 -2.49 2.47
C GLU A 162 -2.05 -1.62 2.42
N ARG A 163 -1.23 -1.78 1.36
CA ARG A 163 -0.07 -0.94 1.09
C ARG A 163 -0.45 0.52 0.87
N LEU A 164 -1.52 0.79 0.12
CA LEU A 164 -2.04 2.15 -0.05
C LEU A 164 -2.47 2.76 1.28
N ALA A 165 -3.20 2.01 2.11
CA ALA A 165 -3.60 2.46 3.44
C ALA A 165 -2.36 2.78 4.29
N TYR A 166 -1.33 1.94 4.29
CA TYR A 166 -0.08 2.20 4.99
C TYR A 166 0.61 3.48 4.51
N ILE A 167 0.78 3.65 3.20
CA ILE A 167 1.44 4.83 2.59
C ILE A 167 0.79 6.12 3.08
N PHE A 168 -0.53 6.22 3.00
CA PHE A 168 -1.25 7.47 3.27
C PHE A 168 -1.64 7.69 4.73
N ARG A 169 -1.71 6.64 5.56
CA ARG A 169 -2.14 6.75 6.97
C ARG A 169 -0.99 6.72 7.96
N ALA A 170 0.13 6.06 7.64
CA ALA A 170 1.22 5.82 8.58
C ALA A 170 2.58 6.30 8.06
N LEU A 171 2.89 6.08 6.78
CA LEU A 171 4.20 6.40 6.23
C LEU A 171 4.35 7.91 5.97
N LEU A 172 3.48 8.49 5.16
CA LEU A 172 3.56 9.89 4.78
C LEU A 172 3.20 10.81 5.97
N PRO A 173 3.87 11.96 6.11
CA PRO A 173 3.44 13.00 7.03
C PRO A 173 2.10 13.62 6.59
N PRO A 174 1.43 14.41 7.45
CA PRO A 174 0.21 15.12 7.09
C PRO A 174 0.39 15.89 5.78
N ILE A 175 -0.43 15.57 4.79
CA ILE A 175 -0.29 16.07 3.42
C ILE A 175 -1.08 17.38 3.28
N PRO A 176 -0.42 18.52 3.02
CA PRO A 176 -1.10 19.80 2.77
C PRO A 176 -2.07 19.71 1.59
N GLU A 177 -3.15 20.49 1.61
CA GLU A 177 -4.14 20.46 0.53
C GLU A 177 -3.57 20.94 -0.80
N ASP A 178 -2.59 21.84 -0.82
CA ASP A 178 -2.00 22.39 -2.05
C ASP A 178 -0.99 21.46 -2.75
N THR A 179 -0.69 20.30 -2.14
CA THR A 179 0.24 19.27 -2.59
C THR A 179 -0.10 18.74 -3.99
N ILE A 180 0.96 18.56 -4.80
CA ILE A 180 0.93 17.81 -6.06
C ILE A 180 1.56 16.42 -5.81
N LEU A 181 0.77 15.36 -5.97
CA LEU A 181 1.25 13.99 -5.96
C LEU A 181 1.42 13.48 -7.39
N LEU A 182 2.54 12.82 -7.67
CA LEU A 182 2.83 12.16 -8.93
C LEU A 182 3.04 10.66 -8.69
N ASP A 183 2.35 9.84 -9.47
CA ASP A 183 2.52 8.40 -9.57
C ASP A 183 3.16 8.07 -10.93
N ILE A 184 4.36 7.49 -10.91
CA ILE A 184 5.12 7.17 -12.12
C ILE A 184 4.91 5.69 -12.43
N GLY A 185 4.54 5.33 -13.65
CA GLY A 185 4.18 3.95 -13.99
C GLY A 185 2.85 3.55 -13.35
N SER A 186 1.81 4.38 -13.51
CA SER A 186 0.58 4.27 -12.72
C SER A 186 -0.27 3.03 -12.99
N ARG A 187 0.01 2.25 -14.04
CA ARG A 187 -0.63 0.95 -14.33
C ARG A 187 -2.17 0.99 -14.29
N LEU A 188 -2.80 0.31 -13.33
CA LEU A 188 -4.27 0.30 -13.18
C LEU A 188 -4.80 1.50 -12.39
N GLY A 189 -3.91 2.35 -11.86
CA GLY A 189 -4.24 3.57 -11.14
C GLY A 189 -4.40 3.42 -9.62
N ALA A 190 -3.95 2.30 -9.04
CA ALA A 190 -4.11 1.98 -7.62
C ALA A 190 -3.69 3.15 -6.70
N VAL A 191 -2.49 3.71 -6.93
CA VAL A 191 -1.98 4.86 -6.17
C VAL A 191 -2.82 6.12 -6.41
N LEU A 192 -3.30 6.36 -7.63
CA LEU A 192 -4.17 7.50 -7.94
C LEU A 192 -5.48 7.44 -7.13
N TYR A 193 -6.10 6.26 -7.06
CA TYR A 193 -7.34 6.05 -6.32
C TYR A 193 -7.11 6.15 -4.81
N GLY A 194 -6.03 5.54 -4.30
CA GLY A 194 -5.63 5.62 -2.91
C GLY A 194 -5.35 7.06 -2.50
N ALA A 195 -4.58 7.81 -3.29
CA ALA A 195 -4.30 9.22 -3.06
C ALA A 195 -5.58 10.06 -3.05
N TYR A 196 -6.51 9.80 -3.95
CA TYR A 196 -7.78 10.52 -3.99
C TYR A 196 -8.62 10.28 -2.73
N ILE A 197 -8.67 9.03 -2.26
CA ILE A 197 -9.51 8.63 -1.13
C ILE A 197 -8.90 9.05 0.21
N TYR A 198 -7.58 8.90 0.38
CA TYR A 198 -6.92 9.11 1.67
C TYR A 198 -6.30 10.49 1.83
N SER A 199 -6.27 11.34 0.80
CA SER A 199 -5.68 12.66 0.89
C SER A 199 -6.53 13.75 0.25
N LYS A 200 -6.19 15.00 0.59
CA LYS A 200 -6.75 16.21 -0.01
C LYS A 200 -5.78 16.88 -0.99
N CYS A 201 -4.82 16.14 -1.55
CA CYS A 201 -3.90 16.68 -2.55
C CYS A 201 -4.66 17.43 -3.64
N ARG A 202 -4.25 18.67 -3.92
CA ARG A 202 -4.84 19.54 -4.95
C ARG A 202 -4.79 18.90 -6.33
N ARG A 203 -3.71 18.19 -6.64
CA ARG A 203 -3.54 17.47 -7.91
C ARG A 203 -2.87 16.13 -7.67
N ILE A 204 -3.36 15.12 -8.37
CA ILE A 204 -2.87 13.75 -8.37
C ILE A 204 -2.65 13.40 -9.84
N VAL A 205 -1.40 13.14 -10.24
CA VAL A 205 -1.04 12.91 -11.64
C VAL A 205 -0.44 11.53 -11.77
N GLY A 206 -1.01 10.70 -12.65
CA GLY A 206 -0.40 9.44 -13.08
C GLY A 206 0.30 9.61 -14.41
N VAL A 207 1.52 9.08 -14.56
CA VAL A 207 2.20 8.95 -15.84
C VAL A 207 2.30 7.47 -16.18
N GLU A 208 1.78 7.07 -17.33
CA GLU A 208 1.77 5.68 -17.77
C GLU A 208 2.14 5.60 -19.26
N ILE A 209 3.02 4.67 -19.64
CA ILE A 209 3.51 4.56 -21.01
C ILE A 209 2.52 3.81 -21.91
N ASN A 210 1.78 2.84 -21.34
CA ASN A 210 0.79 2.07 -22.07
C ASN A 210 -0.55 2.83 -22.15
N GLN A 211 -0.95 3.15 -23.38
CA GLN A 211 -2.17 3.94 -23.64
C GLN A 211 -3.47 3.20 -23.31
N ASP A 212 -3.49 1.86 -23.33
CA ASP A 212 -4.69 1.10 -22.97
C ASP A 212 -4.89 1.09 -21.45
N LEU A 213 -3.80 1.00 -20.68
CA LEU A 213 -3.83 1.21 -19.23
C LEU A 213 -4.28 2.63 -18.89
N CYS A 214 -3.84 3.66 -19.63
CA CYS A 214 -4.38 5.01 -19.46
C CYS A 214 -5.91 5.06 -19.68
N GLN A 215 -6.43 4.35 -20.68
CA GLN A 215 -7.88 4.28 -20.95
C GLN A 215 -8.64 3.53 -19.85
N VAL A 216 -8.08 2.45 -19.31
CA VAL A 216 -8.61 1.74 -18.14
C VAL A 216 -8.70 2.69 -16.95
N GLN A 217 -7.61 3.40 -16.63
CA GLN A 217 -7.60 4.40 -15.57
C GLN A 217 -8.66 5.48 -15.79
N GLN A 218 -8.75 6.02 -17.00
CA GLN A 218 -9.72 7.07 -17.34
C GLN A 218 -11.17 6.58 -17.19
N THR A 219 -11.45 5.30 -17.47
CA THR A 219 -12.76 4.69 -17.29
C THR A 219 -13.17 4.68 -15.82
N ILE A 220 -12.26 4.26 -14.94
CA ILE A 220 -12.50 4.26 -13.49
C ILE A 220 -12.63 5.68 -12.94
N ILE A 221 -11.71 6.58 -13.31
CA ILE A 221 -11.74 7.99 -12.92
C ILE A 221 -13.08 8.62 -13.29
N ASN A 222 -13.61 8.28 -14.47
CA ASN A 222 -14.91 8.76 -14.93
C ASN A 222 -16.08 8.17 -14.15
N LYS A 223 -16.08 6.86 -13.92
CA LYS A 223 -17.12 6.16 -13.17
C LYS A 223 -17.25 6.67 -11.73
N TYR A 224 -16.12 7.03 -11.11
CA TYR A 224 -16.06 7.47 -9.71
C TYR A 224 -15.99 8.98 -9.50
N GLN A 225 -15.98 9.76 -10.59
CA GLN A 225 -15.96 11.22 -10.60
C GLN A 225 -14.73 11.82 -9.90
N PHE A 226 -13.52 11.35 -10.27
CA PHE A 226 -12.25 11.80 -9.66
C PHE A 226 -11.53 12.90 -10.46
N GLN A 227 -12.14 13.42 -11.53
CA GLN A 227 -11.50 14.35 -12.47
C GLN A 227 -11.20 15.73 -11.88
N ASP A 228 -11.78 16.07 -10.73
CA ASP A 228 -11.51 17.33 -10.03
C ASP A 228 -10.06 17.42 -9.55
N ARG A 229 -9.41 16.27 -9.29
CA ARG A 229 -8.02 16.21 -8.78
C ARG A 229 -7.12 15.22 -9.52
N VAL A 230 -7.67 14.14 -10.09
CA VAL A 230 -6.89 13.10 -10.76
C VAL A 230 -6.75 13.37 -12.25
N GLN A 231 -5.52 13.29 -12.75
CA GLN A 231 -5.17 13.40 -14.15
C GLN A 231 -4.25 12.23 -14.55
N VAL A 232 -4.47 11.64 -15.73
CA VAL A 232 -3.58 10.63 -16.31
C VAL A 232 -2.91 11.23 -17.54
N VAL A 233 -1.59 11.05 -17.63
CA VAL A 233 -0.76 11.48 -18.76
C VAL A 233 -0.13 10.24 -19.39
N GLY A 234 -0.48 9.99 -20.65
CA GLY A 234 0.10 8.89 -21.41
C GLY A 234 1.46 9.29 -22.00
N GLY A 235 2.51 8.53 -21.74
CA GLY A 235 3.83 8.72 -22.35
C GLY A 235 5.03 8.31 -21.49
N ASP A 236 6.23 8.51 -22.02
CA ASP A 236 7.48 8.31 -21.29
C ASP A 236 7.66 9.43 -20.24
N ILE A 237 7.95 9.04 -18.99
CA ILE A 237 8.21 9.98 -17.89
C ILE A 237 9.37 10.94 -18.20
N GLN A 238 10.34 10.53 -19.02
CA GLN A 238 11.47 11.36 -19.42
C GLN A 238 11.06 12.58 -20.27
N GLU A 239 9.85 12.55 -20.85
CA GLU A 239 9.27 13.68 -21.58
C GLU A 239 8.45 14.62 -20.68
N GLN A 240 8.23 14.24 -19.42
CA GLN A 240 7.34 14.91 -18.48
C GLN A 240 8.09 15.70 -17.39
N ALA A 241 9.22 16.33 -17.74
CA ALA A 241 10.10 17.03 -16.80
C ALA A 241 9.37 18.09 -15.95
N GLU A 242 8.43 18.83 -16.53
CA GLU A 242 7.65 19.84 -15.80
C GLU A 242 6.73 19.23 -14.75
N ILE A 243 6.15 18.05 -15.01
CA ILE A 243 5.32 17.32 -14.04
C ILE A 243 6.19 16.84 -12.87
N VAL A 244 7.36 16.26 -13.19
CA VAL A 244 8.32 15.77 -12.19
C VAL A 244 8.85 16.92 -11.30
N ARG A 245 9.20 18.07 -11.90
CA ARG A 245 9.68 19.24 -11.16
C ARG A 245 8.61 19.87 -10.28
N ALA A 246 7.34 19.78 -10.67
CA ALA A 246 6.24 20.36 -9.92
C ALA A 246 5.86 19.51 -8.68
N ALA A 247 6.00 18.19 -8.76
CA ALA A 247 5.56 17.26 -7.73
C ALA A 247 6.20 17.53 -6.36
N ASP A 248 5.37 17.45 -5.31
CA ASP A 248 5.78 17.52 -3.90
C ASP A 248 6.01 16.13 -3.32
N ILE A 249 5.18 15.17 -3.77
CA ILE A 249 5.28 13.75 -3.43
C ILE A 249 5.34 12.96 -4.74
N ILE A 250 6.27 12.03 -4.84
CA ILE A 250 6.38 11.09 -5.96
C ILE A 250 6.29 9.67 -5.43
N VAL A 251 5.47 8.83 -6.06
CA VAL A 251 5.35 7.40 -5.77
C VAL A 251 5.89 6.61 -6.96
N LEU A 252 6.76 5.64 -6.66
CA LEU A 252 7.35 4.69 -7.59
C LEU A 252 7.10 3.27 -7.06
N ASN A 253 6.00 2.63 -7.45
CA ASN A 253 5.65 1.27 -7.05
C ASN A 253 5.97 0.25 -8.17
N ASN A 254 7.06 -0.50 -8.02
CA ASN A 254 7.52 -1.58 -8.89
C ASN A 254 7.58 -1.18 -10.38
N VAL A 255 8.15 -0.02 -10.69
CA VAL A 255 7.85 0.69 -11.94
C VAL A 255 8.74 0.33 -13.14
N PHE A 256 9.87 -0.35 -12.93
CA PHE A 256 10.91 -0.48 -13.96
C PHE A 256 11.35 -1.91 -14.24
N GLU A 257 11.57 -2.72 -13.20
CA GLU A 257 12.30 -3.99 -13.30
C GLU A 257 11.69 -4.96 -14.33
N PHE A 258 10.36 -5.06 -14.36
CA PHE A 258 9.60 -5.93 -15.25
C PHE A 258 9.14 -5.28 -16.56
N PHE A 259 9.49 -4.03 -16.82
CA PHE A 259 8.93 -3.28 -17.96
C PHE A 259 9.98 -2.75 -18.93
N MET A 260 11.25 -2.75 -18.54
CA MET A 260 12.31 -2.21 -19.39
C MET A 260 13.70 -2.75 -19.05
N PRO A 261 14.61 -2.81 -20.05
CA PRO A 261 15.99 -3.22 -19.82
C PRO A 261 16.77 -2.30 -18.86
N PRO A 262 17.78 -2.82 -18.13
CA PRO A 262 18.57 -2.04 -17.16
C PRO A 262 19.15 -0.73 -17.70
N ALA A 263 19.58 -0.72 -18.98
CA ALA A 263 20.11 0.49 -19.61
C ALA A 263 19.05 1.60 -19.79
N VAL A 264 17.77 1.25 -19.93
CA VAL A 264 16.66 2.21 -19.96
C VAL A 264 16.38 2.71 -18.54
N GLN A 265 16.33 1.79 -17.57
CA GLN A 265 16.14 2.12 -16.15
C GLN A 265 17.18 3.14 -15.66
N ALA A 266 18.46 2.94 -16.00
CA ALA A 266 19.55 3.85 -15.66
C ALA A 266 19.32 5.29 -16.19
N ARG A 267 18.80 5.42 -17.42
CA ARG A 267 18.50 6.73 -18.01
C ARG A 267 17.32 7.41 -17.32
N ILE A 268 16.28 6.65 -16.98
CA ILE A 268 15.13 7.17 -16.25
C ILE A 268 15.56 7.64 -14.86
N TRP A 269 16.34 6.84 -14.12
CA TRP A 269 16.85 7.25 -12.81
C TRP A 269 17.73 8.51 -12.88
N ALA A 270 18.61 8.61 -13.88
CA ALA A 270 19.40 9.82 -14.11
C ALA A 270 18.52 11.05 -14.42
N PHE A 271 17.46 10.85 -15.20
CA PHE A 271 16.46 11.89 -15.49
C PHE A 271 15.71 12.31 -14.22
N LEU A 272 15.20 11.36 -13.42
CA LEU A 272 14.49 11.63 -12.18
C LEU A 272 15.38 12.39 -11.20
N ARG A 273 16.62 11.93 -11.00
CA ARG A 273 17.59 12.65 -10.15
C ARG A 273 17.81 14.10 -10.59
N SER A 274 17.79 14.36 -11.90
CA SER A 274 18.04 15.70 -12.45
C SER A 274 16.80 16.62 -12.41
N ASN A 275 15.60 16.06 -12.20
CA ASN A 275 14.34 16.81 -12.32
C ASN A 275 13.51 16.82 -11.04
N ILE A 276 13.70 15.87 -10.12
CA ILE A 276 13.00 15.89 -8.83
C ILE A 276 13.60 17.00 -7.96
N LYS A 277 12.74 17.89 -7.46
CA LYS A 277 13.16 19.03 -6.65
C LYS A 277 13.63 18.61 -5.26
N LYS A 278 14.58 19.37 -4.71
CA LYS A 278 14.99 19.25 -3.30
C LYS A 278 13.78 19.44 -2.37
N GLY A 279 13.70 18.61 -1.34
CA GLY A 279 12.61 18.59 -0.37
C GLY A 279 11.39 17.76 -0.80
N CYS A 280 11.33 17.28 -2.05
CA CYS A 280 10.30 16.33 -2.50
C CYS A 280 10.37 15.05 -1.65
N LEU A 281 9.19 14.52 -1.31
CA LEU A 281 9.06 13.21 -0.69
C LEU A 281 8.94 12.13 -1.76
N LEU A 282 9.71 11.08 -1.63
CA LEU A 282 9.73 9.95 -2.56
C LEU A 282 9.31 8.68 -1.83
N VAL A 283 8.22 8.07 -2.26
CA VAL A 283 7.79 6.75 -1.80
C VAL A 283 8.20 5.72 -2.84
N THR A 284 9.01 4.75 -2.46
CA THR A 284 9.46 3.69 -3.38
C THR A 284 9.11 2.31 -2.87
N ILE A 285 8.78 1.43 -3.81
CA ILE A 285 8.68 -0.01 -3.61
C ILE A 285 9.33 -0.68 -4.83
N PRO A 286 10.42 -1.46 -4.69
CA PRO A 286 11.20 -1.69 -3.47
C PRO A 286 11.99 -0.44 -3.04
N SER A 287 12.92 -0.59 -2.09
CA SER A 287 13.79 0.52 -1.66
C SER A 287 14.61 1.10 -2.84
N LEU A 288 15.10 2.33 -2.70
CA LEU A 288 16.04 2.90 -3.68
C LEU A 288 17.32 2.08 -3.76
N GLU A 289 17.81 1.59 -2.62
CA GLU A 289 18.96 0.72 -2.54
C GLU A 289 18.77 -0.53 -3.40
N ASP A 290 17.64 -1.23 -3.23
CA ASP A 290 17.35 -2.47 -3.96
C ASP A 290 17.12 -2.19 -5.45
N SER A 291 16.42 -1.09 -5.77
CA SER A 291 16.13 -0.69 -7.15
C SER A 291 17.40 -0.31 -7.92
N LEU A 292 18.43 0.20 -7.24
CA LEU A 292 19.62 0.77 -7.88
C LEU A 292 20.86 -0.12 -7.74
N GLN A 293 20.86 -1.14 -6.86
CA GLN A 293 22.06 -1.94 -6.58
C GLN A 293 22.68 -2.62 -7.81
N TYR A 294 21.86 -2.97 -8.82
CA TYR A 294 22.29 -3.62 -10.07
C TYR A 294 22.34 -2.66 -11.27
N ILE A 295 22.13 -1.35 -11.05
CA ILE A 295 22.02 -0.36 -12.11
C ILE A 295 23.06 0.75 -11.90
N ASP A 296 24.00 0.87 -12.83
CA ASP A 296 24.95 1.99 -12.80
C ASP A 296 24.27 3.30 -13.24
N CYS A 297 23.75 4.03 -12.25
CA CYS A 297 23.10 5.32 -12.44
C CYS A 297 24.06 6.51 -12.30
N GLY A 298 25.34 6.26 -12.00
CA GLY A 298 26.35 7.32 -11.83
C GLY A 298 26.18 8.20 -10.59
N PHE A 299 25.43 7.74 -9.57
CA PHE A 299 25.30 8.41 -8.26
C PHE A 299 25.04 7.38 -7.15
N ARG A 300 25.23 7.80 -5.89
CA ARG A 300 24.86 6.98 -4.72
C ARG A 300 23.60 7.52 -4.06
N VAL A 301 22.75 6.64 -3.53
CA VAL A 301 21.49 7.04 -2.87
C VAL A 301 21.70 8.12 -1.80
N PRO A 302 22.68 8.03 -0.88
CA PRO A 302 22.86 9.05 0.16
C PRO A 302 23.27 10.43 -0.36
N GLU A 303 23.73 10.53 -1.60
CA GLU A 303 24.07 11.80 -2.26
C GLU A 303 22.84 12.51 -2.84
N TRP A 304 21.71 11.80 -2.95
CA TRP A 304 20.49 12.27 -3.60
C TRP A 304 19.28 12.30 -2.68
N ALA A 305 19.13 11.28 -1.83
CA ALA A 305 17.97 11.09 -1.00
C ALA A 305 18.36 10.61 0.41
N ARG A 306 17.58 11.02 1.41
CA ARG A 306 17.69 10.56 2.79
C ARG A 306 16.43 9.81 3.18
N GLU A 307 16.57 8.55 3.60
CA GLU A 307 15.47 7.76 4.12
C GLU A 307 14.88 8.41 5.39
N LEU A 308 13.56 8.38 5.50
CA LEU A 308 12.80 8.88 6.65
C LEU A 308 12.05 7.70 7.29
N PRO A 309 11.93 7.68 8.63
CA PRO A 309 11.04 6.74 9.29
C PRO A 309 9.58 7.07 8.96
N PRO A 310 8.65 6.10 9.13
CA PRO A 310 7.22 6.36 9.07
C PRO A 310 6.81 7.50 10.00
N HIS A 311 5.86 8.34 9.55
CA HIS A 311 5.35 9.45 10.35
C HIS A 311 4.66 8.98 11.64
N ASP A 312 3.82 7.96 11.53
CA ASP A 312 3.18 7.32 12.68
C ASP A 312 3.56 5.82 12.73
N PRO A 313 4.61 5.45 13.49
CA PRO A 313 5.06 4.07 13.59
C PRO A 313 4.12 3.19 14.41
N ASN A 314 3.16 3.77 15.14
CA ASN A 314 2.22 3.03 15.99
C ASN A 314 0.92 2.69 15.23
N ILE A 315 0.64 3.37 14.12
CA ILE A 315 -0.34 2.92 13.13
C ILE A 315 0.33 1.77 12.36
N THR A 316 0.37 0.61 12.99
CA THR A 316 0.69 -0.62 12.30
C THR A 316 -0.44 -0.93 11.33
N ALA A 317 -0.09 -1.25 10.09
CA ALA A 317 -0.94 -2.17 9.33
C ALA A 317 -1.23 -3.37 10.25
N PRO A 318 -2.43 -3.98 10.23
CA PRO A 318 -2.77 -5.09 11.11
C PRO A 318 -1.60 -6.08 11.21
N PHE A 319 -1.32 -6.59 12.42
CA PHE A 319 -0.03 -7.19 12.82
C PHE A 319 0.56 -8.28 11.88
N ASP A 320 -0.20 -8.82 10.93
CA ASP A 320 0.23 -9.82 9.95
C ASP A 320 0.87 -9.22 8.66
N PHE A 321 0.83 -7.91 8.43
CA PHE A 321 1.28 -7.26 7.18
C PHE A 321 2.69 -6.64 7.23
N GLN A 322 3.50 -6.99 8.24
CA GLN A 322 4.83 -6.40 8.40
C GLN A 322 5.78 -6.72 7.24
N SER A 323 5.64 -7.88 6.60
CA SER A 323 6.45 -8.25 5.42
C SER A 323 6.15 -7.33 4.23
N GLU A 324 4.88 -7.23 3.81
CA GLU A 324 4.47 -6.47 2.62
C GLU A 324 4.73 -4.96 2.73
N THR A 325 4.59 -4.41 3.95
CA THR A 325 4.80 -2.98 4.22
C THR A 325 6.26 -2.62 4.47
N SER A 326 7.13 -3.59 4.81
CA SER A 326 8.55 -3.33 5.08
C SER A 326 9.36 -2.90 3.86
N GLU A 327 8.91 -3.31 2.66
CA GLU A 327 9.49 -2.93 1.36
C GLU A 327 9.19 -1.48 0.99
N VAL A 328 8.18 -0.87 1.63
CA VAL A 328 7.77 0.49 1.33
C VAL A 328 8.68 1.47 2.06
N LYS A 329 9.44 2.26 1.30
CA LYS A 329 10.38 3.23 1.84
C LYS A 329 9.96 4.66 1.51
N LEU A 330 10.20 5.55 2.47
CA LEU A 330 10.01 6.98 2.31
C LEU A 330 11.37 7.67 2.34
N TYR A 331 11.61 8.56 1.39
CA TYR A 331 12.79 9.38 1.33
C TYR A 331 12.43 10.86 1.17
N GLN A 332 13.37 11.72 1.55
CA GLN A 332 13.37 13.14 1.19
C GLN A 332 14.58 13.44 0.32
N ILE A 333 14.37 14.13 -0.79
CA ILE A 333 15.44 14.56 -1.69
C ILE A 333 16.25 15.70 -1.05
N VAL A 334 17.58 15.57 -1.02
CA VAL A 334 18.50 16.44 -0.25
C VAL A 334 19.20 17.54 -1.04
#